data_AF-A0AA39CN64-F1
#
_entry.id   AF-A0AA39CN64-F1
#
_cell.length_a   1.000
_cell.length_b   1.000
_cell.length_c   1.000
_cell.angle_alpha   90.00
_cell.angle_beta   90.00
_cell.angle_gamma   90.00
#
_symmetry.space_group_name_H-M   'P 1'
#
loop_
_entity.id
_entity.type
_entity.pdbx_description
1 polymer ?
#
loop_
_entity_poly.entity_id
_entity_poly.type
_entity_poly.pdbx_seq_one_letter_code
_entity_poly.pdbx_strand_id
1 'polypeptide(L)'
;MKSTCQITASDDGLHSHSDTPLPAEPTFSPQNAFQDEAFIHDGIAVPRGAPTNVNTPPAGSRLEKTVSHQITASGSFPATSPGSVIHPRTPFRGFSDLGLGTTPALQDSPETHISIPSPEEERYSVRVPRKVNISVDDSAVFDFYLEQTGVWLDIVSPDQCFAQAVPRLALSSPVLYYSCLAYAARALHLRGRNSRTRADYYHGKAIGLLIPLLDSKAPMEILLATTVLLRMSEQFSEPEEDAQCHMNGAFSLFASSESQWPPDRVDVQGVAFWIFVRQSLRICFLFEQECRFDLSIVDSSKMLSPARDEVWTNRMTYLLAKVCSVCWTSLPSNASLEQQLDALETEINSWRQALPETFKPWYYHHSQSEPFPTIRYLSRWHAIGWQQYYTAKTMLAVYRQKYQVQNTYHDINSYLNLYPTLQSKVLVPARLTCGVVFSDKDIGSNINGAHLAYWCGQFFTGREEQRKMLEWLKESMERVQWPNRTCIERLQKVWGRRSDKGDADRDDNVNSPPFV
;
A
#
# COMPACT_ATOMS: atom_id res chain seq x y z
N MET A 1 -33.44 42.00 47.43
CA MET A 1 -33.25 40.85 48.34
C MET A 1 -31.99 40.14 47.84
N LYS A 2 -30.84 40.06 48.55
CA LYS A 2 -30.60 39.86 50.01
C LYS A 2 -31.42 38.66 50.52
N SER A 3 -30.84 37.60 51.09
CA SER A 3 -29.66 37.60 51.97
C SER A 3 -28.77 36.34 51.88
N THR A 4 -27.56 36.48 52.43
CA THR A 4 -26.62 35.42 52.81
C THR A 4 -27.10 34.64 54.05
N CYS A 5 -26.74 33.36 54.14
CA CYS A 5 -26.41 32.61 55.38
C CYS A 5 -25.34 31.58 54.97
N GLN A 6 -24.11 31.50 55.51
CA GLN A 6 -23.58 31.54 56.88
C GLN A 6 -23.94 30.35 57.79
N ILE A 7 -22.91 29.52 58.00
CA ILE A 7 -22.42 28.99 59.30
C ILE A 7 -23.38 28.13 60.13
N THR A 8 -23.01 26.85 60.28
CA THR A 8 -22.68 26.22 61.58
C THR A 8 -21.72 25.05 61.35
N ALA A 9 -20.92 24.71 62.36
CA ALA A 9 -20.03 23.55 62.37
C ALA A 9 -20.35 22.64 63.57
N SER A 10 -20.01 21.36 63.47
CA SER A 10 -19.93 20.41 64.59
C SER A 10 -18.91 19.33 64.25
N ASP A 11 -18.03 19.01 65.18
CA ASP A 11 -17.10 17.88 65.09
C ASP A 11 -17.82 16.54 65.35
N ASP A 12 -17.28 15.43 64.84
CA ASP A 12 -16.75 14.33 65.68
C ASP A 12 -16.24 13.13 64.87
N GLY A 13 -15.34 12.33 65.47
CA GLY A 13 -15.32 10.87 65.25
C GLY A 13 -14.31 10.25 64.26
N LEU A 14 -13.18 9.79 64.82
CA LEU A 14 -12.22 8.76 64.35
C LEU A 14 -12.68 7.86 63.17
N HIS A 15 -11.85 7.56 62.17
CA HIS A 15 -10.72 6.62 62.33
C HIS A 15 -9.67 6.67 61.19
N SER A 16 -8.52 6.06 61.45
CA SER A 16 -7.36 5.98 60.56
C SER A 16 -7.36 4.78 59.60
N HIS A 17 -7.02 4.98 58.33
CA HIS A 17 -6.26 4.02 57.52
C HIS A 17 -5.28 4.76 56.59
N SER A 18 -4.26 4.05 56.11
CA SER A 18 -3.05 4.62 55.52
C SER A 18 -2.96 4.40 54.00
N ASP A 19 -3.29 5.41 53.21
CA ASP A 19 -3.09 5.39 51.77
C ASP A 19 -1.63 5.71 51.41
N THR A 20 -0.92 4.70 50.92
CA THR A 20 0.35 4.89 50.21
C THR A 20 0.04 5.33 48.78
N PRO A 21 0.62 6.43 48.27
CA PRO A 21 0.38 6.84 46.89
C PRO A 21 0.87 5.77 45.90
N LEU A 22 -0.01 5.34 45.00
CA LEU A 22 0.40 4.56 43.83
C LEU A 22 1.38 5.39 42.98
N PRO A 23 2.48 4.81 42.47
CA PRO A 23 3.37 5.52 41.56
C PRO A 23 2.61 5.86 40.27
N ALA A 24 2.65 7.13 39.87
CA ALA A 24 1.97 7.58 38.66
C ALA A 24 2.57 6.90 37.42
N GLU A 25 1.70 6.45 36.50
CA GLU A 25 2.14 5.93 35.21
C GLU A 25 2.91 7.00 34.42
N PRO A 26 4.01 6.65 33.72
CA PRO A 26 4.74 7.58 32.88
C PRO A 26 3.88 7.96 31.67
N THR A 27 3.22 9.13 31.77
CA THR A 27 2.29 9.66 30.76
C THR A 27 3.02 10.16 29.51
N PHE A 28 3.49 9.21 28.69
CA PHE A 28 4.09 9.48 27.40
C PHE A 28 3.02 9.94 26.39
N SER A 29 2.72 11.24 26.40
CA SER A 29 1.71 11.84 25.53
C SER A 29 2.01 11.55 24.05
N PRO A 30 1.05 10.98 23.28
CA PRO A 30 1.23 10.74 21.85
C PRO A 30 1.63 12.00 21.06
N GLN A 31 1.27 13.18 21.58
CA GLN A 31 1.55 14.48 20.97
C GLN A 31 3.04 14.73 20.72
N ASN A 32 3.94 14.28 21.61
CA ASN A 32 5.37 14.52 21.42
C ASN A 32 5.92 13.68 20.27
N ALA A 33 5.60 12.38 20.23
CA ALA A 33 6.00 11.52 19.12
C ALA A 33 5.36 11.94 17.79
N PHE A 34 4.13 12.47 17.83
CA PHE A 34 3.51 13.12 16.67
C PHE A 34 4.11 14.48 16.32
N GLN A 35 4.78 15.20 17.21
CA GLN A 35 5.45 16.47 16.91
C GLN A 35 6.88 16.24 16.37
N ASP A 36 7.62 15.31 16.97
CA ASP A 36 8.93 14.87 16.49
C ASP A 36 8.83 14.24 15.09
N GLU A 37 7.76 13.46 14.80
CA GLU A 37 7.44 13.16 13.40
C GLU A 37 6.85 14.36 12.65
N ALA A 38 5.86 15.14 13.13
CA ALA A 38 5.23 16.22 12.32
C ALA A 38 6.12 17.45 11.96
N PHE A 39 7.39 17.50 12.38
CA PHE A 39 8.41 18.27 11.65
C PHE A 39 8.59 17.80 10.18
N ILE A 40 8.03 16.64 9.82
CA ILE A 40 8.01 15.96 8.51
C ILE A 40 7.69 16.86 7.30
N HIS A 41 7.12 18.04 7.50
CA HIS A 41 6.80 19.00 6.44
C HIS A 41 7.30 20.42 6.78
N ASP A 42 8.60 20.57 7.03
CA ASP A 42 9.28 21.84 7.34
C ASP A 42 8.73 23.04 6.55
N GLY A 43 7.95 23.92 7.20
CA GLY A 43 7.50 25.19 6.59
C GLY A 43 6.01 25.54 6.62
N ILE A 44 5.16 24.93 7.46
CA ILE A 44 3.85 25.55 7.79
C ILE A 44 3.95 26.28 9.14
N ALA A 45 4.06 27.61 9.09
CA ALA A 45 4.20 28.45 10.27
C ALA A 45 2.85 28.63 11.01
N VAL A 46 2.60 27.80 12.02
CA VAL A 46 1.51 28.00 12.98
C VAL A 46 1.86 29.16 13.94
N PRO A 47 0.97 30.14 14.19
CA PRO A 47 1.24 31.21 15.14
C PRO A 47 1.51 30.70 16.57
N ARG A 48 2.60 31.16 17.18
CA ARG A 48 3.05 30.66 18.50
C ARG A 48 2.16 31.15 19.65
N GLY A 49 1.59 30.21 20.39
CA GLY A 49 1.25 30.40 21.81
C GLY A 49 2.51 30.32 22.70
N ALA A 50 2.45 30.87 23.92
CA ALA A 50 3.59 30.99 24.82
C ALA A 50 3.88 29.68 25.63
N PRO A 51 5.11 29.49 26.17
CA PRO A 51 5.58 28.17 26.64
C PRO A 51 5.69 28.01 28.18
N THR A 52 5.89 26.78 28.65
CA THR A 52 6.40 26.46 30.02
C THR A 52 7.41 25.29 30.03
N ASN A 53 8.43 25.43 30.88
CA ASN A 53 9.55 24.49 31.20
C ASN A 53 9.09 23.05 31.53
N VAL A 54 9.79 21.94 31.16
CA VAL A 54 11.21 21.49 31.30
C VAL A 54 11.52 20.80 32.66
N ASN A 55 11.83 19.48 32.63
CA ASN A 55 12.97 18.81 33.32
C ASN A 55 12.97 17.25 33.23
N THR A 56 14.15 16.62 33.33
CA THR A 56 14.47 15.15 33.35
C THR A 56 15.93 14.93 33.83
N PRO A 57 16.46 13.70 34.10
CA PRO A 57 15.85 12.42 34.53
C PRO A 57 16.24 12.07 36.01
N PRO A 58 17.31 11.33 36.46
CA PRO A 58 18.19 10.27 35.90
C PRO A 58 18.44 8.97 36.75
N ALA A 59 18.41 7.80 36.09
CA ALA A 59 19.32 6.60 36.22
C ALA A 59 19.54 5.76 37.53
N GLY A 60 19.74 4.43 37.32
CA GLY A 60 20.33 3.42 38.26
C GLY A 60 19.61 2.05 38.24
N SER A 61 20.09 0.97 37.59
CA SER A 61 21.16 -0.01 37.98
C SER A 61 20.80 -0.90 39.20
N ARG A 62 21.05 -2.23 39.30
CA ARG A 62 21.84 -3.24 38.53
C ARG A 62 21.57 -4.67 39.12
N LEU A 63 21.92 -5.78 38.41
CA LEU A 63 22.23 -7.15 38.96
C LEU A 63 21.06 -7.99 39.60
N GLU A 64 20.99 -9.34 39.62
CA GLU A 64 21.68 -10.47 38.93
C GLU A 64 20.95 -11.84 39.21
N LYS A 65 21.37 -12.94 38.55
CA LYS A 65 21.28 -14.39 38.90
C LYS A 65 19.97 -15.21 38.68
N THR A 66 19.96 -15.94 37.56
CA THR A 66 20.06 -17.43 37.46
C THR A 66 19.22 -18.37 38.35
N VAL A 67 18.43 -19.26 37.72
CA VAL A 67 18.57 -20.76 37.77
C VAL A 67 17.70 -21.42 36.70
N SER A 68 18.17 -22.53 36.13
CA SER A 68 17.54 -23.27 35.02
C SER A 68 16.67 -24.44 35.50
N HIS A 69 15.67 -24.85 34.70
CA HIS A 69 15.21 -26.24 34.66
C HIS A 69 14.82 -26.67 33.23
N GLN A 70 15.16 -27.90 32.87
CA GLN A 70 14.81 -28.54 31.60
C GLN A 70 13.54 -29.39 31.76
N ILE A 71 12.65 -29.37 30.77
CA ILE A 71 11.76 -30.51 30.44
C ILE A 71 11.79 -30.68 28.92
N THR A 72 11.76 -31.94 28.45
CA THR A 72 11.96 -32.35 27.05
C THR A 72 10.71 -33.04 26.48
N ALA A 73 10.62 -33.05 25.14
CA ALA A 73 9.75 -33.92 24.33
C ALA A 73 8.21 -33.70 24.45
N SER A 74 7.38 -34.09 23.47
CA SER A 74 7.58 -34.40 22.03
C SER A 74 6.21 -34.39 21.31
N GLY A 75 6.16 -34.22 19.98
CA GLY A 75 4.87 -34.13 19.27
C GLY A 75 4.90 -33.95 17.75
N SER A 76 5.66 -34.76 17.02
CA SER A 76 5.64 -34.82 15.53
C SER A 76 4.44 -35.66 15.06
N PHE A 77 3.69 -35.36 13.98
CA PHE A 77 3.99 -35.45 12.54
C PHE A 77 2.64 -35.29 11.75
N PRO A 78 2.57 -35.31 10.40
CA PRO A 78 3.61 -35.26 9.36
C PRO A 78 3.45 -34.09 8.38
N ALA A 79 4.43 -33.92 7.48
CA ALA A 79 4.31 -33.10 6.27
C ALA A 79 4.39 -33.99 5.01
N THR A 80 3.83 -33.51 3.88
CA THR A 80 3.85 -34.19 2.57
C THR A 80 4.52 -33.32 1.50
N SER A 81 5.54 -33.85 0.84
CA SER A 81 6.27 -33.18 -0.25
C SER A 81 5.59 -33.36 -1.61
N PRO A 82 5.79 -32.42 -2.54
CA PRO A 82 6.66 -32.68 -3.70
C PRO A 82 7.66 -31.51 -3.90
N GLY A 83 8.59 -31.49 -4.87
CA GLY A 83 8.98 -32.45 -5.91
C GLY A 83 10.04 -31.77 -6.80
N SER A 84 11.03 -32.51 -7.32
CA SER A 84 12.27 -31.89 -7.85
C SER A 84 12.11 -31.13 -9.17
N VAL A 85 12.86 -30.03 -9.33
CA VAL A 85 12.99 -29.24 -10.57
C VAL A 85 14.33 -29.55 -11.25
N ILE A 86 14.34 -29.61 -12.59
CA ILE A 86 15.53 -29.94 -13.40
C ILE A 86 16.02 -28.69 -14.16
N HIS A 87 17.28 -28.29 -13.96
CA HIS A 87 17.96 -27.25 -14.73
C HIS A 87 18.76 -27.82 -15.93
N PRO A 88 18.66 -27.21 -17.12
CA PRO A 88 19.69 -27.29 -18.16
C PRO A 88 20.81 -26.25 -17.97
N ARG A 89 21.94 -26.42 -18.68
CA ARG A 89 23.15 -25.57 -18.58
C ARG A 89 23.37 -24.72 -19.84
N THR A 90 24.09 -23.61 -19.68
CA THR A 90 24.76 -22.81 -20.72
C THR A 90 26.19 -23.35 -21.03
N PRO A 91 27.00 -22.72 -21.90
CA PRO A 91 26.80 -22.44 -23.34
C PRO A 91 28.03 -22.89 -24.19
N PHE A 92 28.02 -22.77 -25.54
CA PHE A 92 29.26 -22.81 -26.36
C PHE A 92 29.19 -21.99 -27.67
N ARG A 93 30.35 -21.82 -28.35
CA ARG A 93 30.67 -20.79 -29.37
C ARG A 93 30.66 -21.27 -30.85
N GLY A 94 30.53 -20.31 -31.78
CA GLY A 94 30.95 -20.35 -33.20
C GLY A 94 30.06 -19.42 -34.07
N PHE A 95 30.50 -18.70 -35.12
CA PHE A 95 31.82 -18.51 -35.76
C PHE A 95 31.94 -17.04 -36.28
N SER A 96 32.87 -16.70 -37.20
CA SER A 96 33.47 -15.35 -37.30
C SER A 96 33.38 -14.62 -38.67
N ASP A 97 33.31 -13.28 -38.59
CA ASP A 97 34.02 -12.26 -39.42
C ASP A 97 33.58 -11.92 -40.87
N LEU A 98 34.21 -10.84 -41.42
CA LEU A 98 34.03 -10.09 -42.68
C LEU A 98 32.95 -8.98 -42.63
N GLY A 99 33.21 -7.72 -43.04
CA GLY A 99 34.45 -7.08 -43.52
C GLY A 99 34.30 -5.54 -43.72
N LEU A 100 35.41 -4.82 -43.98
CA LEU A 100 35.46 -3.35 -44.08
C LEU A 100 34.96 -2.75 -45.41
N GLY A 101 34.51 -1.49 -45.37
CA GLY A 101 34.33 -0.60 -46.54
C GLY A 101 34.21 0.87 -46.13
N THR A 102 34.84 1.79 -46.88
CA THR A 102 34.99 3.23 -46.54
C THR A 102 34.30 4.20 -47.51
N THR A 103 34.14 5.46 -47.09
CA THR A 103 33.51 6.57 -47.82
C THR A 103 34.39 7.18 -48.91
N PRO A 104 33.79 7.99 -49.81
CA PRO A 104 34.25 9.38 -49.97
C PRO A 104 33.09 10.40 -50.12
N ALA A 105 33.41 11.70 -50.29
CA ALA A 105 32.44 12.82 -50.36
C ALA A 105 32.77 13.87 -51.44
N LEU A 106 31.74 14.59 -51.90
CA LEU A 106 31.69 15.75 -52.80
C LEU A 106 30.34 16.50 -52.56
N GLN A 107 30.08 17.75 -52.96
CA GLN A 107 30.81 19.04 -52.92
C GLN A 107 29.75 20.16 -53.21
N ASP A 108 30.03 21.43 -52.91
CA ASP A 108 29.18 22.64 -53.17
C ASP A 108 28.67 22.82 -54.62
N SER A 109 27.65 23.62 -55.00
CA SER A 109 26.64 24.56 -54.39
C SER A 109 25.60 24.90 -55.52
N PRO A 110 24.64 25.88 -55.49
CA PRO A 110 24.26 26.89 -54.47
C PRO A 110 22.74 26.90 -54.13
N GLU A 111 22.25 28.03 -53.59
CA GLU A 111 20.96 28.21 -52.91
C GLU A 111 19.72 28.40 -53.80
N THR A 112 18.56 27.90 -53.32
CA THR A 112 17.24 28.52 -53.56
C THR A 112 16.41 28.49 -52.28
N HIS A 113 16.04 29.65 -51.75
CA HIS A 113 15.21 29.75 -50.54
C HIS A 113 13.77 29.30 -50.78
N ILE A 114 13.45 28.07 -50.37
CA ILE A 114 12.08 27.59 -50.16
C ILE A 114 11.91 27.36 -48.66
N SER A 115 10.95 28.04 -48.03
CA SER A 115 10.70 27.92 -46.59
C SER A 115 10.05 26.58 -46.26
N ILE A 116 10.86 25.63 -45.79
CA ILE A 116 10.41 24.33 -45.28
C ILE A 116 9.85 24.52 -43.85
N PRO A 117 8.65 24.03 -43.52
CA PRO A 117 8.11 24.03 -42.15
C PRO A 117 8.99 23.20 -41.18
N SER A 118 8.94 23.52 -39.88
CA SER A 118 9.70 22.77 -38.86
C SER A 118 9.21 21.31 -38.76
N PRO A 119 10.08 20.29 -38.65
CA PRO A 119 9.68 18.87 -38.63
C PRO A 119 8.87 18.38 -37.41
N GLU A 120 8.44 19.28 -36.51
CA GLU A 120 7.87 18.93 -35.22
C GLU A 120 6.33 18.81 -35.21
N GLU A 121 5.62 19.39 -36.18
CA GLU A 121 4.15 19.45 -36.17
C GLU A 121 3.45 18.23 -36.81
N GLU A 122 4.10 17.44 -37.66
CA GLU A 122 3.45 16.35 -38.41
C GLU A 122 3.22 15.03 -37.62
N ARG A 123 3.65 14.92 -36.35
CA ARG A 123 3.63 13.63 -35.62
C ARG A 123 2.25 13.14 -35.13
N TYR A 124 1.16 13.90 -35.32
CA TYR A 124 -0.12 13.65 -34.62
C TYR A 124 -1.38 13.48 -35.51
N SER A 125 -1.33 12.61 -36.54
CA SER A 125 -2.59 12.05 -37.08
C SER A 125 -2.52 10.69 -37.79
N VAL A 126 -1.80 9.71 -37.21
CA VAL A 126 -2.02 8.30 -37.61
C VAL A 126 -3.42 7.87 -37.14
N ARG A 127 -4.41 7.95 -38.04
CA ARG A 127 -5.78 7.46 -37.80
C ARG A 127 -5.78 5.94 -37.66
N VAL A 128 -5.59 5.44 -36.44
CA VAL A 128 -5.72 4.01 -36.12
C VAL A 128 -7.14 3.55 -36.52
N PRO A 129 -7.30 2.57 -37.42
CA PRO A 129 -8.62 2.21 -37.93
C PRO A 129 -9.45 1.52 -36.84
N ARG A 130 -10.55 2.17 -36.45
CA ARG A 130 -11.51 1.66 -35.45
C ARG A 130 -12.03 0.28 -35.87
N LYS A 131 -11.80 -0.72 -35.02
CA LYS A 131 -12.25 -2.12 -35.20
C LYS A 131 -13.44 -2.48 -34.30
N VAL A 132 -13.77 -1.62 -33.33
CA VAL A 132 -14.85 -1.85 -32.38
C VAL A 132 -16.05 -0.95 -32.69
N ASN A 133 -17.16 -1.61 -33.05
CA ASN A 133 -18.49 -1.01 -33.05
C ASN A 133 -19.05 -1.07 -31.63
N ILE A 134 -19.28 0.09 -31.00
CA ILE A 134 -19.85 0.18 -29.66
C ILE A 134 -21.36 0.00 -29.77
N SER A 135 -21.93 -0.92 -28.99
CA SER A 135 -23.39 -1.08 -28.91
C SER A 135 -24.01 -0.10 -27.91
N VAL A 136 -25.33 0.13 -28.00
CA VAL A 136 -26.05 1.00 -27.06
C VAL A 136 -25.91 0.50 -25.61
N ASP A 137 -25.94 -0.83 -25.42
CA ASP A 137 -25.73 -1.51 -24.14
C ASP A 137 -24.32 -1.30 -23.57
N ASP A 138 -23.30 -1.32 -24.44
CA ASP A 138 -21.92 -1.10 -24.03
C ASP A 138 -21.62 0.37 -23.71
N SER A 139 -22.28 1.32 -24.39
CA SER A 139 -21.95 2.76 -24.28
C SER A 139 -21.97 3.19 -22.81
N ALA A 140 -23.09 3.00 -22.10
CA ALA A 140 -23.20 3.41 -20.70
C ALA A 140 -22.20 2.73 -19.73
N VAL A 141 -21.61 1.61 -20.14
CA VAL A 141 -20.54 0.91 -19.39
C VAL A 141 -19.16 1.48 -19.77
N PHE A 142 -18.95 1.83 -21.03
CA PHE A 142 -17.72 2.49 -21.51
C PHE A 142 -17.63 3.95 -21.08
N ASP A 143 -18.75 4.67 -21.05
CA ASP A 143 -18.86 6.04 -20.53
C ASP A 143 -18.45 6.05 -19.03
N PHE A 144 -18.92 5.08 -18.24
CA PHE A 144 -18.46 4.90 -16.85
C PHE A 144 -16.99 4.45 -16.73
N TYR A 145 -16.43 3.77 -17.73
CA TYR A 145 -14.99 3.50 -17.77
C TYR A 145 -14.18 4.80 -17.95
N LEU A 146 -14.59 5.63 -18.91
CA LEU A 146 -13.94 6.91 -19.23
C LEU A 146 -14.03 7.92 -18.07
N GLU A 147 -15.21 8.07 -17.47
CA GLU A 147 -15.45 9.04 -16.39
C GLU A 147 -14.89 8.63 -15.03
N GLN A 148 -14.75 7.32 -14.77
CA GLN A 148 -14.51 6.80 -13.42
C GLN A 148 -13.41 5.75 -13.37
N THR A 149 -13.65 4.52 -13.86
CA THR A 149 -12.79 3.40 -13.49
C THR A 149 -11.41 3.42 -14.15
N GLY A 150 -11.25 4.05 -15.32
CA GLY A 150 -9.93 4.36 -15.88
C GLY A 150 -9.15 5.34 -15.00
N VAL A 151 -9.80 6.39 -14.50
CA VAL A 151 -9.17 7.42 -13.64
C VAL A 151 -8.67 6.86 -12.32
N TRP A 152 -9.37 5.87 -11.73
CA TRP A 152 -8.96 5.26 -10.46
C TRP A 152 -7.65 4.46 -10.55
N LEU A 153 -7.22 4.08 -11.76
CA LEU A 153 -5.93 3.41 -12.02
C LEU A 153 -4.75 4.38 -12.16
N ASP A 154 -5.01 5.60 -12.63
CA ASP A 154 -3.99 6.61 -12.97
C ASP A 154 -3.49 7.44 -11.77
N ILE A 155 -3.65 6.93 -10.54
CA ILE A 155 -3.15 7.55 -9.29
C ILE A 155 -1.66 7.92 -9.30
N VAL A 156 -0.86 7.27 -10.16
CA VAL A 156 0.56 7.52 -10.38
C VAL A 156 0.86 7.51 -11.89
N SER A 157 -0.02 8.15 -12.69
CA SER A 157 0.19 8.40 -14.12
C SER A 157 -0.12 9.87 -14.44
N PRO A 158 0.88 10.70 -14.80
CA PRO A 158 0.65 12.11 -15.11
C PRO A 158 -0.18 12.28 -16.40
N ASP A 159 0.09 11.45 -17.40
CA ASP A 159 -0.59 11.46 -18.71
C ASP A 159 -1.95 10.72 -18.70
N GLN A 160 -2.33 10.17 -17.55
CA GLN A 160 -3.57 9.40 -17.34
C GLN A 160 -3.76 8.29 -18.38
N CYS A 161 -2.81 7.36 -18.43
CA CYS A 161 -2.76 6.31 -19.43
C CYS A 161 -4.05 5.46 -19.50
N PHE A 162 -4.67 5.13 -18.37
CA PHE A 162 -5.87 4.29 -18.32
C PHE A 162 -7.17 5.06 -18.57
N ALA A 163 -7.25 6.35 -18.24
CA ALA A 163 -8.39 7.20 -18.60
C ALA A 163 -8.31 7.75 -20.05
N GLN A 164 -7.11 7.84 -20.65
CA GLN A 164 -6.93 8.47 -21.95
C GLN A 164 -6.36 7.57 -23.05
N ALA A 165 -5.21 6.92 -22.83
CA ALA A 165 -4.51 6.18 -23.89
C ALA A 165 -5.12 4.80 -24.15
N VAL A 166 -5.37 4.03 -23.08
CA VAL A 166 -6.03 2.71 -23.12
C VAL A 166 -7.39 2.75 -23.82
N PRO A 167 -8.33 3.69 -23.53
CA PRO A 167 -9.61 3.73 -24.25
C PRO A 167 -9.46 4.10 -25.74
N ARG A 168 -8.42 4.87 -26.13
CA ARG A 168 -8.11 5.11 -27.55
C ARG A 168 -7.60 3.84 -28.25
N LEU A 169 -6.75 3.06 -27.58
CA LEU A 169 -6.29 1.75 -28.06
C LEU A 169 -7.45 0.73 -28.14
N ALA A 170 -8.36 0.74 -27.16
CA ALA A 170 -9.52 -0.16 -27.09
C ALA A 170 -10.43 -0.07 -28.33
N LEU A 171 -10.65 1.12 -28.89
CA LEU A 171 -11.43 1.29 -30.13
C LEU A 171 -10.88 0.51 -31.35
N SER A 172 -9.61 0.10 -31.29
CA SER A 172 -8.93 -0.69 -32.33
C SER A 172 -8.49 -2.08 -31.86
N SER A 173 -8.74 -2.42 -30.59
CA SER A 173 -8.34 -3.66 -29.92
C SER A 173 -9.51 -4.28 -29.15
N PRO A 174 -10.25 -5.23 -29.74
CA PRO A 174 -11.45 -5.82 -29.13
C PRO A 174 -11.20 -6.47 -27.76
N VAL A 175 -10.03 -7.08 -27.54
CA VAL A 175 -9.68 -7.65 -26.24
C VAL A 175 -9.63 -6.57 -25.16
N LEU A 176 -8.96 -5.45 -25.45
CA LEU A 176 -8.76 -4.36 -24.50
C LEU A 176 -10.07 -3.62 -24.22
N TYR A 177 -10.91 -3.45 -25.24
CA TYR A 177 -12.27 -2.95 -25.09
C TYR A 177 -13.11 -3.81 -24.15
N TYR A 178 -13.16 -5.14 -24.35
CA TYR A 178 -13.89 -6.02 -23.45
C TYR A 178 -13.29 -6.08 -22.04
N SER A 179 -11.97 -5.88 -21.87
CA SER A 179 -11.36 -5.69 -20.54
C SER A 179 -11.79 -4.40 -19.85
N CYS A 180 -11.88 -3.28 -20.58
CA CYS A 180 -12.40 -2.01 -20.05
C CYS A 180 -13.86 -2.19 -19.58
N LEU A 181 -14.69 -2.81 -20.44
CA LEU A 181 -16.08 -3.11 -20.13
C LEU A 181 -16.22 -4.07 -18.95
N ALA A 182 -15.42 -5.14 -18.86
CA ALA A 182 -15.47 -6.10 -17.76
C ALA A 182 -15.19 -5.45 -16.40
N TYR A 183 -14.17 -4.58 -16.34
CA TYR A 183 -13.86 -3.83 -15.12
C TYR A 183 -14.98 -2.84 -14.75
N ALA A 184 -15.40 -1.98 -15.69
CA ALA A 184 -16.48 -1.02 -15.45
C ALA A 184 -17.81 -1.70 -15.08
N ALA A 185 -18.16 -2.79 -15.75
CA ALA A 185 -19.37 -3.56 -15.50
C ALA A 185 -19.39 -4.24 -14.13
N ARG A 186 -18.24 -4.71 -13.61
CA ARG A 186 -18.12 -5.26 -12.24
C ARG A 186 -18.38 -4.18 -11.19
N ALA A 187 -17.77 -3.00 -11.35
CA ALA A 187 -17.96 -1.86 -10.44
C ALA A 187 -19.39 -1.28 -10.51
N LEU A 188 -20.01 -1.22 -11.69
CA LEU A 188 -21.44 -0.87 -11.84
C LEU A 188 -22.37 -1.91 -11.23
N HIS A 189 -22.05 -3.20 -11.37
CA HIS A 189 -22.88 -4.29 -10.87
C HIS A 189 -23.01 -4.26 -9.35
N LEU A 190 -21.90 -4.08 -8.62
CA LEU A 190 -21.93 -3.97 -7.16
C LEU A 190 -22.68 -2.72 -6.67
N ARG A 191 -22.77 -1.67 -7.49
CA ARG A 191 -23.60 -0.47 -7.24
C ARG A 191 -25.07 -0.65 -7.63
N GLY A 192 -25.52 -1.87 -7.94
CA GLY A 192 -26.88 -2.16 -8.40
C GLY A 192 -27.22 -1.60 -9.79
N ARG A 193 -26.25 -1.02 -10.50
CA ARG A 193 -26.43 -0.32 -11.79
C ARG A 193 -26.17 -1.20 -13.01
N ASN A 194 -25.83 -2.49 -12.82
CA ASN A 194 -25.64 -3.46 -13.89
C ASN A 194 -25.92 -4.90 -13.43
N SER A 195 -26.25 -5.81 -14.35
CA SER A 195 -26.45 -7.22 -14.03
C SER A 195 -25.13 -7.98 -13.93
N ARG A 196 -25.07 -8.99 -13.04
CA ARG A 196 -23.92 -9.91 -12.92
C ARG A 196 -23.62 -10.57 -14.27
N THR A 197 -24.65 -11.07 -14.94
CA THR A 197 -24.57 -11.70 -16.26
C THR A 197 -23.92 -10.82 -17.33
N ARG A 198 -24.15 -9.49 -17.35
CA ARG A 198 -23.50 -8.60 -18.31
C ARG A 198 -22.02 -8.38 -17.98
N ALA A 199 -21.66 -8.26 -16.70
CA ALA A 199 -20.25 -8.18 -16.29
C ALA A 199 -19.49 -9.48 -16.65
N ASP A 200 -20.11 -10.63 -16.40
CA ASP A 200 -19.51 -11.95 -16.66
C ASP A 200 -19.40 -12.23 -18.17
N TYR A 201 -20.36 -11.75 -18.97
CA TYR A 201 -20.28 -11.76 -20.43
C TYR A 201 -19.07 -10.99 -20.95
N TYR A 202 -18.83 -9.76 -20.48
CA TYR A 202 -17.67 -8.98 -20.91
C TYR A 202 -16.35 -9.62 -20.47
N HIS A 203 -16.28 -10.14 -19.25
CA HIS A 203 -15.11 -10.87 -18.75
C HIS A 203 -14.83 -12.11 -19.62
N GLY A 204 -15.84 -12.93 -19.91
CA GLY A 204 -15.71 -14.10 -20.78
C GLY A 204 -15.32 -13.75 -22.23
N LYS A 205 -15.81 -12.62 -22.76
CA LYS A 205 -15.39 -12.09 -24.07
C LYS A 205 -13.93 -11.65 -24.08
N ALA A 206 -13.47 -10.97 -23.03
CA ALA A 206 -12.07 -10.57 -22.89
C ALA A 206 -11.14 -11.79 -22.79
N ILE A 207 -11.47 -12.78 -21.95
CA ILE A 207 -10.74 -14.05 -21.83
C ILE A 207 -10.63 -14.77 -23.19
N GLY A 208 -11.77 -14.97 -23.88
CA GLY A 208 -11.80 -15.69 -25.15
C GLY A 208 -11.03 -15.01 -26.29
N LEU A 209 -10.78 -13.69 -26.17
CA LEU A 209 -9.92 -12.93 -27.09
C LEU A 209 -8.47 -12.85 -26.63
N LEU A 210 -8.20 -12.90 -25.31
CA LEU A 210 -6.85 -12.87 -24.75
C LEU A 210 -6.08 -14.17 -25.02
N ILE A 211 -6.71 -15.34 -24.79
CA ILE A 211 -6.06 -16.64 -24.95
C ILE A 211 -5.30 -16.78 -26.29
N PRO A 212 -5.93 -16.61 -27.48
CA PRO A 212 -5.23 -16.73 -28.76
C PRO A 212 -4.23 -15.61 -29.06
N LEU A 213 -4.22 -14.52 -28.26
CA LEU A 213 -3.23 -13.45 -28.39
C LEU A 213 -1.94 -13.74 -27.60
N LEU A 214 -1.97 -14.61 -26.59
CA LEU A 214 -0.78 -15.02 -25.83
C LEU A 214 0.19 -15.84 -26.68
N ASP A 215 -0.32 -16.69 -27.58
CA ASP A 215 0.49 -17.44 -28.55
C ASP A 215 0.94 -16.59 -29.76
N SER A 216 0.59 -15.29 -29.77
CA SER A 216 0.82 -14.38 -30.89
C SER A 216 1.82 -13.28 -30.55
N LYS A 217 2.40 -12.64 -31.57
CA LYS A 217 3.21 -11.41 -31.40
C LYS A 217 2.32 -10.17 -31.19
N ALA A 218 1.40 -10.24 -30.24
CA ALA A 218 0.55 -9.11 -29.85
C ALA A 218 1.38 -8.00 -29.19
N PRO A 219 1.02 -6.71 -29.35
CA PRO A 219 1.75 -5.63 -28.68
C PRO A 219 1.65 -5.76 -27.15
N MET A 220 2.79 -5.69 -26.47
CA MET A 220 2.86 -5.89 -25.02
C MET A 220 2.00 -4.89 -24.23
N GLU A 221 1.86 -3.65 -24.73
CA GLU A 221 0.92 -2.65 -24.17
C GLU A 221 -0.53 -3.14 -24.10
N ILE A 222 -0.99 -3.93 -25.07
CA ILE A 222 -2.36 -4.47 -25.12
C ILE A 222 -2.50 -5.62 -24.12
N LEU A 223 -1.52 -6.52 -24.05
CA LEU A 223 -1.54 -7.68 -23.15
C LEU A 223 -1.48 -7.25 -21.68
N LEU A 224 -0.58 -6.31 -21.35
CA LEU A 224 -0.43 -5.82 -19.98
C LEU A 224 -1.64 -4.99 -19.53
N ALA A 225 -2.11 -4.04 -20.34
CA ALA A 225 -3.27 -3.24 -19.99
C ALA A 225 -4.55 -4.11 -19.85
N THR A 226 -4.74 -5.07 -20.77
CA THR A 226 -5.81 -6.09 -20.67
C THR A 226 -5.76 -6.85 -19.34
N THR A 227 -4.58 -7.35 -18.98
CA THR A 227 -4.44 -8.21 -17.80
C THR A 227 -4.61 -7.42 -16.51
N VAL A 228 -4.10 -6.19 -16.45
CA VAL A 228 -4.30 -5.27 -15.30
C VAL A 228 -5.76 -4.87 -15.11
N LEU A 229 -6.50 -4.60 -16.19
CA LEU A 229 -7.94 -4.31 -16.16
C LEU A 229 -8.76 -5.51 -15.66
N LEU A 230 -8.47 -6.71 -16.17
CA LEU A 230 -9.14 -7.92 -15.72
C LEU A 230 -8.76 -8.26 -14.28
N ARG A 231 -7.51 -8.01 -13.86
CA ARG A 231 -7.06 -8.10 -12.46
C ARG A 231 -7.84 -7.15 -11.54
N MET A 232 -8.11 -5.90 -11.97
CA MET A 232 -9.00 -5.02 -11.21
C MET A 232 -10.40 -5.62 -11.06
N SER A 233 -10.95 -6.29 -12.08
CA SER A 233 -12.28 -6.92 -11.98
C SER A 233 -12.34 -8.07 -10.96
N GLU A 234 -11.23 -8.77 -10.71
CA GLU A 234 -11.11 -9.79 -9.64
C GLU A 234 -11.14 -9.14 -8.24
N GLN A 235 -10.39 -8.06 -8.04
CA GLN A 235 -10.15 -7.41 -6.74
C GLN A 235 -11.37 -6.73 -6.11
N PHE A 236 -12.47 -6.63 -6.86
CA PHE A 236 -13.82 -6.25 -6.38
C PHE A 236 -14.60 -7.42 -5.75
N SER A 237 -13.95 -8.56 -5.51
CA SER A 237 -14.44 -9.68 -4.69
C SER A 237 -13.76 -9.65 -3.31
N GLU A 238 -14.38 -10.22 -2.27
CA GLU A 238 -13.70 -10.35 -0.97
C GLU A 238 -12.46 -11.27 -1.08
N PRO A 239 -11.46 -11.18 -0.18
CA PRO A 239 -10.16 -11.84 -0.37
C PRO A 239 -10.23 -13.37 -0.57
N GLU A 240 -11.23 -14.03 0.03
CA GLU A 240 -11.46 -15.48 -0.09
C GLU A 240 -12.15 -15.86 -1.42
N GLU A 241 -12.67 -14.89 -2.16
CA GLU A 241 -13.27 -15.01 -3.50
C GLU A 241 -12.32 -14.54 -4.62
N ASP A 242 -11.19 -13.91 -4.27
CA ASP A 242 -10.19 -13.43 -5.21
C ASP A 242 -9.27 -14.57 -5.69
N ALA A 243 -9.68 -15.23 -6.78
CA ALA A 243 -8.97 -16.33 -7.42
C ALA A 243 -7.59 -15.96 -8.02
N GLN A 244 -7.25 -14.66 -8.14
CA GLN A 244 -5.94 -14.17 -8.59
C GLN A 244 -5.45 -14.71 -9.94
N CYS A 245 -6.35 -15.19 -10.82
CA CYS A 245 -5.98 -15.76 -12.12
C CYS A 245 -5.21 -14.75 -12.98
N HIS A 246 -5.68 -13.50 -13.04
CA HIS A 246 -5.02 -12.44 -13.78
C HIS A 246 -3.75 -11.91 -13.10
N MET A 247 -3.59 -12.11 -11.78
CA MET A 247 -2.32 -11.83 -11.10
C MET A 247 -1.22 -12.79 -11.59
N ASN A 248 -1.53 -14.08 -11.60
CA ASN A 248 -0.61 -15.11 -12.07
C ASN A 248 -0.33 -14.97 -13.59
N GLY A 249 -1.33 -14.57 -14.37
CA GLY A 249 -1.15 -14.24 -15.80
C GLY A 249 -0.24 -13.02 -16.03
N ALA A 250 -0.44 -11.93 -15.27
CA ALA A 250 0.40 -10.74 -15.35
C ALA A 250 1.85 -11.04 -14.94
N PHE A 251 2.06 -11.80 -13.86
CA PHE A 251 3.39 -12.25 -13.45
C PHE A 251 4.13 -12.96 -14.59
N SER A 252 3.48 -13.92 -15.26
CA SER A 252 4.08 -14.63 -16.41
C SER A 252 4.40 -13.71 -17.59
N LEU A 253 3.56 -12.70 -17.89
CA LEU A 253 3.82 -11.72 -18.95
C LEU A 253 5.00 -10.78 -18.60
N PHE A 254 5.14 -10.38 -17.34
CA PHE A 254 6.27 -9.55 -16.91
C PHE A 254 7.58 -10.34 -16.83
N ALA A 255 7.56 -11.56 -16.29
CA ALA A 255 8.73 -12.43 -16.16
C ALA A 255 9.23 -13.00 -17.51
N SER A 256 8.38 -13.07 -18.53
CA SER A 256 8.78 -13.44 -19.91
C SER A 256 9.17 -12.23 -20.77
N SER A 257 9.13 -11.00 -20.22
CA SER A 257 9.56 -9.81 -20.93
C SER A 257 11.07 -9.61 -20.80
N GLU A 258 11.77 -9.44 -21.93
CA GLU A 258 13.17 -9.01 -21.96
C GLU A 258 13.35 -7.52 -21.55
N SER A 259 12.27 -6.82 -21.17
CA SER A 259 12.30 -5.44 -20.70
C SER A 259 12.68 -5.32 -19.23
N GLN A 260 13.51 -4.33 -18.91
CA GLN A 260 13.61 -3.79 -17.54
C GLN A 260 12.46 -2.82 -17.25
N TRP A 261 12.11 -2.69 -15.97
CA TRP A 261 10.97 -1.89 -15.50
C TRP A 261 11.39 -0.79 -14.52
N PRO A 262 12.03 0.30 -14.99
CA PRO A 262 12.46 1.38 -14.11
C PRO A 262 11.27 2.22 -13.58
N PRO A 263 11.41 2.89 -12.41
CA PRO A 263 10.37 3.75 -11.83
C PRO A 263 9.95 4.96 -12.69
N ASP A 264 10.79 5.39 -13.64
CA ASP A 264 10.55 6.49 -14.57
C ASP A 264 9.84 6.07 -15.87
N ARG A 265 9.55 4.77 -16.04
CA ARG A 265 8.76 4.26 -17.17
C ARG A 265 7.27 4.61 -16.99
N VAL A 266 6.82 5.67 -17.67
CA VAL A 266 5.44 6.19 -17.62
C VAL A 266 4.62 5.96 -18.90
N ASP A 267 5.10 5.11 -19.83
CA ASP A 267 4.26 4.63 -20.96
C ASP A 267 3.13 3.70 -20.46
N VAL A 268 2.19 3.33 -21.35
CA VAL A 268 1.07 2.44 -21.01
C VAL A 268 1.55 1.13 -20.36
N GLN A 269 2.69 0.59 -20.81
CA GLN A 269 3.30 -0.62 -20.25
C GLN A 269 3.86 -0.39 -18.85
N GLY A 270 4.60 0.70 -18.62
CA GLY A 270 5.16 1.04 -17.31
C GLY A 270 4.10 1.42 -16.28
N VAL A 271 3.05 2.15 -16.69
CA VAL A 271 1.90 2.42 -15.81
C VAL A 271 1.15 1.12 -15.48
N ALA A 272 0.93 0.23 -16.46
CA ALA A 272 0.36 -1.10 -16.20
C ALA A 272 1.23 -1.90 -15.21
N PHE A 273 2.55 -1.90 -15.38
CA PHE A 273 3.50 -2.53 -14.46
C PHE A 273 3.39 -1.97 -13.03
N TRP A 274 3.45 -0.65 -12.86
CA TRP A 274 3.38 -0.05 -11.53
C TRP A 274 2.00 -0.19 -10.87
N ILE A 275 0.92 -0.31 -11.65
CA ILE A 275 -0.39 -0.76 -11.13
C ILE A 275 -0.29 -2.22 -10.67
N PHE A 276 0.26 -3.14 -11.46
CA PHE A 276 0.41 -4.55 -11.09
C PHE A 276 1.25 -4.74 -9.80
N VAL A 277 2.31 -3.96 -9.58
CA VAL A 277 3.05 -3.99 -8.31
C VAL A 277 2.18 -3.53 -7.14
N ARG A 278 1.35 -2.49 -7.31
CA ARG A 278 0.38 -2.05 -6.28
C ARG A 278 -0.75 -3.07 -6.05
N GLN A 279 -1.20 -3.76 -7.10
CA GLN A 279 -2.13 -4.89 -6.99
C GLN A 279 -1.50 -6.07 -6.23
N SER A 280 -0.20 -6.32 -6.41
CA SER A 280 0.58 -7.33 -5.69
C SER A 280 0.75 -6.97 -4.21
N LEU A 281 1.02 -5.70 -3.88
CA LEU A 281 1.06 -5.21 -2.50
C LEU A 281 -0.26 -5.50 -1.74
N ARG A 282 -1.43 -5.26 -2.37
CA ARG A 282 -2.73 -5.64 -1.76
C ARG A 282 -2.78 -7.11 -1.35
N ILE A 283 -2.21 -8.00 -2.15
CA ILE A 283 -2.17 -9.45 -1.85
C ILE A 283 -1.10 -9.82 -0.80
N CYS A 284 -0.03 -9.04 -0.67
CA CYS A 284 0.91 -9.19 0.45
C CYS A 284 0.23 -8.83 1.78
N PHE A 285 -0.41 -7.65 1.85
CA PHE A 285 -1.05 -7.13 3.07
C PHE A 285 -2.34 -7.85 3.48
N LEU A 286 -3.12 -8.40 2.55
CA LEU A 286 -4.34 -9.16 2.87
C LEU A 286 -4.09 -10.58 3.38
N PHE A 287 -2.87 -11.11 3.22
CA PHE A 287 -2.54 -12.50 3.56
C PHE A 287 -1.25 -12.64 4.40
N GLU A 288 -0.56 -11.53 4.68
CA GLU A 288 0.73 -11.48 5.39
C GLU A 288 1.79 -12.41 4.77
N GLN A 289 1.96 -12.29 3.45
CA GLN A 289 2.84 -13.12 2.62
C GLN A 289 3.84 -12.29 1.80
N GLU A 290 4.96 -12.91 1.40
CA GLU A 290 6.01 -12.28 0.60
C GLU A 290 5.50 -11.77 -0.76
N CYS A 291 6.20 -10.78 -1.34
CA CYS A 291 5.84 -10.31 -2.66
C CYS A 291 6.23 -11.36 -3.71
N ARG A 292 5.23 -12.07 -4.25
CA ARG A 292 5.39 -13.05 -5.35
C ARG A 292 5.88 -12.44 -6.68
N PHE A 293 6.05 -11.13 -6.73
CA PHE A 293 6.63 -10.42 -7.87
C PHE A 293 8.17 -10.50 -7.84
N ASP A 294 8.80 -10.79 -8.98
CA ASP A 294 10.25 -10.80 -9.11
C ASP A 294 10.82 -9.36 -9.11
N LEU A 295 11.28 -8.94 -7.94
CA LEU A 295 11.89 -7.62 -7.71
C LEU A 295 13.20 -7.38 -8.49
N SER A 296 13.77 -8.40 -9.16
CA SER A 296 15.00 -8.26 -9.95
C SER A 296 14.79 -7.65 -11.33
N ILE A 297 13.56 -7.66 -11.88
CA ILE A 297 13.28 -7.07 -13.20
C ILE A 297 13.11 -5.53 -13.16
N VAL A 298 13.16 -4.92 -11.98
CA VAL A 298 13.15 -3.47 -11.77
C VAL A 298 14.57 -2.93 -11.90
N ASP A 299 14.79 -2.02 -12.86
CA ASP A 299 16.01 -1.21 -12.86
C ASP A 299 16.00 -0.23 -11.68
N SER A 300 16.81 -0.56 -10.68
CA SER A 300 17.01 0.21 -9.45
C SER A 300 18.27 1.08 -9.48
N SER A 301 18.96 1.20 -10.62
CA SER A 301 20.20 1.99 -10.75
C SER A 301 20.01 3.48 -10.45
N LYS A 302 18.80 4.01 -10.64
CA LYS A 302 18.44 5.43 -10.47
C LYS A 302 17.49 5.70 -9.30
N MET A 303 17.50 4.88 -8.25
CA MET A 303 16.54 5.01 -7.13
C MET A 303 16.58 6.35 -6.36
N LEU A 304 17.69 7.11 -6.43
CA LEU A 304 17.83 8.42 -5.75
C LEU A 304 18.10 9.59 -6.72
N SER A 305 18.10 9.36 -8.04
CA SER A 305 18.36 10.42 -9.02
C SER A 305 17.22 11.46 -9.06
N PRO A 306 17.49 12.76 -9.33
CA PRO A 306 16.44 13.74 -9.55
C PRO A 306 15.45 13.29 -10.61
N ALA A 307 14.15 13.33 -10.30
CA ALA A 307 13.07 12.86 -11.14
C ALA A 307 11.75 13.57 -10.78
N ARG A 308 10.74 13.42 -11.65
CA ARG A 308 9.38 13.93 -11.46
C ARG A 308 8.66 13.20 -10.32
N ASP A 309 7.64 13.83 -9.75
CA ASP A 309 6.98 13.37 -8.51
C ASP A 309 6.42 11.93 -8.59
N GLU A 310 5.81 11.55 -9.72
CA GLU A 310 5.28 10.20 -9.90
C GLU A 310 6.36 9.10 -9.79
N VAL A 311 7.60 9.42 -10.16
CA VAL A 311 8.75 8.51 -10.12
C VAL A 311 9.15 8.25 -8.67
N TRP A 312 9.10 9.25 -7.80
CA TRP A 312 9.33 9.09 -6.36
C TRP A 312 8.31 8.16 -5.72
N THR A 313 7.05 8.22 -6.16
CA THR A 313 5.99 7.30 -5.69
C THR A 313 6.19 5.87 -6.19
N ASN A 314 6.58 5.67 -7.45
CA ASN A 314 6.93 4.34 -7.96
C ASN A 314 8.17 3.75 -7.24
N ARG A 315 9.17 4.58 -6.91
CA ARG A 315 10.31 4.18 -6.06
C ARG A 315 9.86 3.70 -4.68
N MET A 316 8.92 4.40 -4.02
CA MET A 316 8.38 3.93 -2.72
C MET A 316 7.53 2.66 -2.86
N THR A 317 6.81 2.50 -3.98
CA THR A 317 6.09 1.26 -4.30
C THR A 317 7.05 0.07 -4.37
N TYR A 318 8.22 0.24 -5.00
CA TYR A 318 9.28 -0.78 -5.04
C TYR A 318 9.91 -1.06 -3.66
N LEU A 319 10.25 -0.01 -2.90
CA LEU A 319 10.82 -0.17 -1.55
C LEU A 319 9.86 -0.88 -0.60
N LEU A 320 8.56 -0.57 -0.65
CA LEU A 320 7.56 -1.28 0.13
C LEU A 320 7.45 -2.76 -0.29
N ALA A 321 7.51 -3.07 -1.59
CA ALA A 321 7.50 -4.45 -2.07
C ALA A 321 8.74 -5.24 -1.59
N LYS A 322 9.92 -4.61 -1.53
CA LYS A 322 11.12 -5.20 -0.89
C LYS A 322 10.91 -5.46 0.60
N VAL A 323 10.27 -4.54 1.34
CA VAL A 323 9.92 -4.75 2.76
C VAL A 323 8.94 -5.91 2.92
N CYS A 324 7.92 -6.02 2.06
CA CYS A 324 7.00 -7.16 2.07
C CYS A 324 7.73 -8.50 1.86
N SER A 325 8.66 -8.59 0.92
CA SER A 325 9.45 -9.81 0.72
C SER A 325 10.37 -10.12 1.89
N VAL A 326 11.12 -9.15 2.45
CA VAL A 326 12.03 -9.41 3.58
C VAL A 326 11.27 -9.76 4.88
N CYS A 327 10.14 -9.10 5.16
CA CYS A 327 9.38 -9.35 6.38
C CYS A 327 8.55 -10.65 6.33
N TRP A 328 8.04 -11.04 5.16
CA TRP A 328 7.14 -12.21 5.03
C TRP A 328 7.74 -13.40 4.28
N THR A 329 9.01 -13.38 3.88
CA THR A 329 9.64 -14.58 3.31
C THR A 329 9.79 -15.70 4.33
N SER A 330 9.62 -16.94 3.85
CA SER A 330 9.87 -18.16 4.62
C SER A 330 11.20 -18.83 4.24
N LEU A 331 11.99 -18.24 3.34
CA LEU A 331 13.24 -18.82 2.84
C LEU A 331 14.46 -18.37 3.69
N PRO A 332 15.42 -19.27 3.96
CA PRO A 332 16.65 -18.90 4.65
C PRO A 332 17.54 -18.02 3.75
N SER A 333 17.82 -16.80 4.20
CA SER A 333 18.77 -15.88 3.56
C SER A 333 20.19 -16.05 4.13
N ASN A 334 21.20 -15.72 3.33
CA ASN A 334 22.60 -15.70 3.76
C ASN A 334 22.94 -14.52 4.69
N ALA A 335 22.11 -13.47 4.70
CA ALA A 335 22.22 -12.32 5.59
C ALA A 335 21.17 -12.41 6.72
N SER A 336 21.48 -11.91 7.91
CA SER A 336 20.51 -11.91 9.01
C SER A 336 19.30 -11.04 8.66
N LEU A 337 18.13 -11.33 9.26
CA LEU A 337 16.94 -10.50 9.07
C LEU A 337 17.20 -9.05 9.52
N GLU A 338 17.96 -8.87 10.60
CA GLU A 338 18.39 -7.55 11.10
C GLU A 338 19.20 -6.77 10.06
N GLN A 339 20.21 -7.38 9.44
CA GLN A 339 21.00 -6.76 8.37
C GLN A 339 20.13 -6.33 7.18
N GLN A 340 19.13 -7.13 6.83
CA GLN A 340 18.21 -6.82 5.73
C GLN A 340 17.24 -5.68 6.10
N LEU A 341 16.72 -5.66 7.33
CA LEU A 341 15.87 -4.59 7.86
C LEU A 341 16.63 -3.25 7.97
N ASP A 342 17.90 -3.28 8.38
CA ASP A 342 18.75 -2.09 8.48
C ASP A 342 19.10 -1.52 7.10
N ALA A 343 19.37 -2.38 6.11
CA ALA A 343 19.55 -1.97 4.72
C ALA A 343 18.27 -1.32 4.14
N LEU A 344 17.11 -1.94 4.35
CA LEU A 344 15.82 -1.39 3.90
C LEU A 344 15.48 -0.07 4.59
N GLU A 345 15.72 0.06 5.89
CA GLU A 345 15.53 1.33 6.60
C GLU A 345 16.48 2.42 6.06
N THR A 346 17.72 2.06 5.71
CA THR A 346 18.68 2.98 5.09
C THR A 346 18.18 3.46 3.71
N GLU A 347 17.69 2.56 2.86
CA GLU A 347 17.11 2.91 1.55
C GLU A 347 15.87 3.80 1.69
N ILE A 348 14.96 3.47 2.61
CA ILE A 348 13.70 4.20 2.84
C ILE A 348 13.95 5.58 3.46
N ASN A 349 14.90 5.70 4.39
CA ASN A 349 15.32 6.99 4.93
C ASN A 349 16.03 7.84 3.85
N SER A 350 16.81 7.21 2.94
CA SER A 350 17.47 7.91 1.82
C SER A 350 16.45 8.44 0.80
N TRP A 351 15.43 7.64 0.44
CA TRP A 351 14.29 8.08 -0.36
C TRP A 351 13.60 9.29 0.26
N ARG A 352 13.33 9.22 1.58
CA ARG A 352 12.65 10.27 2.34
C ARG A 352 13.43 11.59 2.39
N GLN A 353 14.77 11.52 2.48
CA GLN A 353 15.67 12.67 2.46
C GLN A 353 15.82 13.30 1.07
N ALA A 354 15.64 12.52 0.00
CA ALA A 354 15.78 12.99 -1.38
C ALA A 354 14.46 13.48 -2.01
N LEU A 355 13.35 13.48 -1.26
CA LEU A 355 12.05 13.96 -1.75
C LEU A 355 12.07 15.46 -2.12
N PRO A 356 11.48 15.85 -3.26
CA PRO A 356 11.27 17.26 -3.59
C PRO A 356 10.21 17.91 -2.70
N GLU A 357 10.28 19.24 -2.57
CA GLU A 357 9.37 20.08 -1.78
C GLU A 357 7.88 19.87 -2.11
N THR A 358 7.57 19.43 -3.33
CA THR A 358 6.22 19.07 -3.80
C THR A 358 5.55 17.97 -2.98
N PHE A 359 6.31 17.11 -2.29
CA PHE A 359 5.78 16.09 -1.38
C PHE A 359 5.33 16.64 -0.02
N LYS A 360 5.51 17.94 0.26
CA LYS A 360 4.90 18.59 1.44
C LYS A 360 3.39 18.80 1.19
N PRO A 361 2.52 18.54 2.17
CA PRO A 361 1.11 18.85 2.08
C PRO A 361 0.91 20.37 2.15
N TRP A 362 -0.16 20.84 1.51
CA TRP A 362 -0.61 22.22 1.65
C TRP A 362 -1.48 22.44 2.91
N TYR A 363 -1.86 21.35 3.60
CA TYR A 363 -2.63 21.40 4.83
C TYR A 363 -2.31 20.21 5.75
N TYR A 364 -2.03 20.52 7.02
CA TYR A 364 -1.93 19.56 8.11
C TYR A 364 -2.73 20.08 9.31
N HIS A 365 -3.52 19.22 9.97
CA HIS A 365 -4.19 19.53 11.23
C HIS A 365 -4.39 18.27 12.07
N HIS A 366 -4.13 18.35 13.38
CA HIS A 366 -4.37 17.28 14.34
C HIS A 366 -4.92 17.88 15.63
N SER A 367 -6.14 17.50 16.01
CA SER A 367 -6.76 17.87 17.29
C SER A 367 -6.43 16.82 18.34
N GLN A 368 -6.27 17.22 19.61
CA GLN A 368 -6.11 16.27 20.72
C GLN A 368 -7.33 15.36 20.93
N SER A 369 -8.50 15.73 20.38
CA SER A 369 -9.72 14.92 20.37
C SER A 369 -9.76 13.88 19.23
N GLU A 370 -8.83 13.95 18.28
CA GLU A 370 -8.85 13.17 17.04
C GLU A 370 -7.70 12.16 17.02
N PRO A 371 -7.95 10.84 16.84
CA PRO A 371 -6.88 9.83 16.83
C PRO A 371 -5.98 9.91 15.59
N PHE A 372 -6.44 10.56 14.52
CA PHE A 372 -5.74 10.64 13.24
C PHE A 372 -5.59 12.11 12.79
N PRO A 373 -4.47 12.50 12.19
CA PRO A 373 -4.30 13.82 11.59
C PRO A 373 -5.04 13.92 10.25
N THR A 374 -5.55 15.12 9.93
CA THR A 374 -5.96 15.48 8.56
C THR A 374 -4.75 16.00 7.79
N ILE A 375 -4.36 15.35 6.69
CA ILE A 375 -3.18 15.69 5.88
C ILE A 375 -3.57 15.74 4.40
N ARG A 376 -3.28 16.84 3.68
CA ARG A 376 -3.71 17.00 2.27
C ARG A 376 -2.57 17.43 1.36
N TYR A 377 -2.36 16.66 0.30
CA TYR A 377 -1.33 16.88 -0.71
C TYR A 377 -1.90 17.52 -1.99
N LEU A 378 -1.02 18.00 -2.87
CA LEU A 378 -1.41 18.63 -4.14
C LEU A 378 -1.75 17.59 -5.23
N SER A 379 -1.28 16.35 -5.10
CA SER A 379 -1.50 15.30 -6.10
C SER A 379 -1.63 13.90 -5.47
N ARG A 380 -2.36 13.02 -6.15
CA ARG A 380 -2.65 11.63 -5.72
C ARG A 380 -1.38 10.86 -5.38
N TRP A 381 -0.38 10.94 -6.26
CA TRP A 381 0.89 10.21 -6.11
C TRP A 381 1.65 10.59 -4.83
N HIS A 382 1.58 11.84 -4.37
CA HIS A 382 2.16 12.24 -3.08
C HIS A 382 1.49 11.47 -1.93
N ALA A 383 0.15 11.40 -1.91
CA ALA A 383 -0.59 10.67 -0.91
C ALA A 383 -0.24 9.17 -0.92
N ILE A 384 -0.20 8.54 -2.11
CA ILE A 384 0.22 7.13 -2.27
C ILE A 384 1.64 6.90 -1.72
N GLY A 385 2.60 7.77 -2.07
CA GLY A 385 3.98 7.64 -1.61
C GLY A 385 4.09 7.73 -0.09
N TRP A 386 3.32 8.63 0.53
CA TRP A 386 3.26 8.76 1.98
C TRP A 386 2.57 7.58 2.67
N GLN A 387 1.44 7.09 2.14
CA GLN A 387 0.78 5.87 2.66
C GLN A 387 1.76 4.69 2.68
N GLN A 388 2.50 4.50 1.58
CA GLN A 388 3.48 3.42 1.45
C GLN A 388 4.69 3.61 2.37
N TYR A 389 5.21 4.84 2.50
CA TYR A 389 6.32 5.17 3.41
C TYR A 389 5.97 4.85 4.87
N TYR A 390 4.84 5.36 5.38
CA TYR A 390 4.45 5.14 6.77
C TYR A 390 4.15 3.66 7.06
N THR A 391 3.56 2.94 6.09
CA THR A 391 3.36 1.49 6.23
C THR A 391 4.70 0.76 6.30
N ALA A 392 5.68 1.14 5.48
CA ALA A 392 7.02 0.57 5.52
C ALA A 392 7.70 0.80 6.88
N LYS A 393 7.61 2.00 7.46
CA LYS A 393 8.14 2.29 8.81
C LYS A 393 7.46 1.45 9.89
N THR A 394 6.13 1.29 9.83
CA THR A 394 5.37 0.38 10.71
C THR A 394 5.86 -1.06 10.58
N MET A 395 6.01 -1.58 9.34
CA MET A 395 6.51 -2.93 9.09
C MET A 395 7.93 -3.15 9.64
N LEU A 396 8.86 -2.25 9.34
CA LEU A 396 10.25 -2.33 9.82
C LEU A 396 10.32 -2.37 11.35
N ALA A 397 9.51 -1.55 12.03
CA ALA A 397 9.44 -1.54 13.49
C ALA A 397 8.88 -2.85 14.06
N VAL A 398 7.74 -3.33 13.53
CA VAL A 398 7.10 -4.59 13.95
C VAL A 398 8.04 -5.79 13.75
N TYR A 399 8.72 -5.87 12.61
CA TYR A 399 9.58 -7.01 12.28
C TYR A 399 10.94 -6.97 12.99
N ARG A 400 11.52 -5.78 13.22
CA ARG A 400 12.69 -5.65 14.11
C ARG A 400 12.34 -6.04 15.55
N GLN A 401 11.19 -5.62 16.06
CA GLN A 401 10.70 -6.03 17.40
C GLN A 401 10.48 -7.55 17.48
N LYS A 402 9.85 -8.16 16.46
CA LYS A 402 9.65 -9.62 16.37
C LYS A 402 11.00 -10.37 16.40
N TYR A 403 11.97 -9.94 15.60
CA TYR A 403 13.32 -10.51 15.58
C TYR A 403 14.02 -10.39 16.94
N GLN A 404 13.95 -9.21 17.58
CA GLN A 404 14.55 -8.97 18.88
C GLN A 404 13.94 -9.85 19.98
N VAL A 405 12.61 -10.00 20.03
CA VAL A 405 11.92 -10.88 21.00
C VAL A 405 12.23 -12.36 20.75
N GLN A 406 12.46 -12.77 19.51
CA GLN A 406 12.81 -14.16 19.17
C GLN A 406 14.26 -14.54 19.49
N ASN A 407 15.20 -13.58 19.41
CA ASN A 407 16.64 -13.85 19.60
C ASN A 407 17.19 -13.38 20.96
N THR A 408 16.46 -12.55 21.71
CA THR A 408 16.87 -12.06 23.03
C THR A 408 16.12 -12.81 24.13
N TYR A 409 16.86 -13.56 24.97
CA TYR A 409 16.31 -14.11 26.21
C TYR A 409 15.70 -12.98 27.06
N HIS A 410 14.56 -13.27 27.68
CA HIS A 410 13.67 -12.28 28.31
C HIS A 410 14.32 -11.49 29.47
N ASP A 411 15.00 -10.40 29.15
CA ASP A 411 15.28 -9.31 30.09
C ASP A 411 14.02 -8.45 30.29
N ILE A 412 13.73 -8.10 31.54
CA ILE A 412 12.67 -7.17 31.94
C ILE A 412 12.86 -5.81 31.27
N ASN A 413 14.11 -5.37 31.03
CA ASN A 413 14.38 -4.14 30.29
C ASN A 413 13.83 -4.18 28.85
N SER A 414 13.78 -5.34 28.20
CA SER A 414 13.20 -5.49 26.85
C SER A 414 11.68 -5.28 26.86
N TYR A 415 11.00 -5.68 27.94
CA TYR A 415 9.57 -5.42 28.14
C TYR A 415 9.28 -3.96 28.51
N LEU A 416 10.10 -3.35 29.38
CA LEU A 416 9.94 -1.95 29.77
C LEU A 416 10.16 -0.99 28.58
N ASN A 417 11.13 -1.28 27.71
CA ASN A 417 11.35 -0.53 26.48
C ASN A 417 10.31 -0.84 25.37
N LEU A 418 9.49 -1.88 25.53
CA LEU A 418 8.50 -2.32 24.54
C LEU A 418 7.40 -1.27 24.33
N TYR A 419 6.87 -0.69 25.42
CA TYR A 419 5.74 0.23 25.33
C TYR A 419 6.10 1.58 24.67
N PRO A 420 7.20 2.26 25.03
CA PRO A 420 7.64 3.46 24.31
C PRO A 420 7.99 3.18 22.84
N THR A 421 8.59 2.01 22.56
CA THR A 421 8.92 1.58 21.18
C THR A 421 7.65 1.32 20.35
N LEU A 422 6.65 0.66 20.93
CA LEU A 422 5.36 0.41 20.29
C LEU A 422 4.62 1.72 19.98
N GLN A 423 4.56 2.66 20.93
CA GLN A 423 3.93 3.96 20.70
C GLN A 423 4.65 4.77 19.61
N SER A 424 5.97 4.94 19.73
CA SER A 424 6.75 5.81 18.83
C SER A 424 7.02 5.21 17.44
N LYS A 425 7.41 3.93 17.34
CA LYS A 425 7.88 3.34 16.08
C LYS A 425 6.83 2.51 15.34
N VAL A 426 5.78 2.05 16.01
CA VAL A 426 4.68 1.30 15.37
C VAL A 426 3.42 2.16 15.26
N LEU A 427 2.94 2.72 16.37
CA LEU A 427 1.62 3.37 16.40
C LEU A 427 1.59 4.76 15.74
N VAL A 428 2.63 5.60 15.87
CA VAL A 428 2.69 6.88 15.13
C VAL A 428 2.65 6.68 13.60
N PRO A 429 3.54 5.88 12.97
CA PRO A 429 3.44 5.65 11.53
C PRO A 429 2.18 4.86 11.12
N ALA A 430 1.64 3.98 11.96
CA ALA A 430 0.34 3.35 11.69
C ALA A 430 -0.82 4.37 11.66
N ARG A 431 -0.85 5.31 12.62
CA ARG A 431 -1.82 6.41 12.67
C ARG A 431 -1.62 7.43 11.54
N LEU A 432 -0.38 7.68 11.10
CA LEU A 432 -0.09 8.54 9.94
C LEU A 432 -0.49 7.87 8.61
N THR A 433 -0.29 6.54 8.48
CA THR A 433 -0.83 5.76 7.36
C THR A 433 -2.33 5.97 7.24
N CYS A 434 -3.08 5.71 8.32
CA CYS A 434 -4.53 5.93 8.36
C CYS A 434 -4.91 7.41 8.16
N GLY A 435 -4.17 8.36 8.74
CA GLY A 435 -4.40 9.80 8.55
C GLY A 435 -4.31 10.24 7.09
N VAL A 436 -3.31 9.78 6.34
CA VAL A 436 -3.19 10.08 4.90
C VAL A 436 -4.28 9.37 4.09
N VAL A 437 -4.64 8.12 4.41
CA VAL A 437 -5.75 7.41 3.74
C VAL A 437 -7.09 8.12 3.97
N PHE A 438 -7.44 8.42 5.23
CA PHE A 438 -8.74 8.98 5.60
C PHE A 438 -8.91 10.44 5.15
N SER A 439 -7.81 11.14 4.89
CA SER A 439 -7.82 12.53 4.40
C SER A 439 -8.05 12.65 2.90
N ASP A 440 -7.74 11.61 2.11
CA ASP A 440 -7.89 11.64 0.66
C ASP A 440 -9.33 11.27 0.25
N LYS A 441 -9.89 12.05 -0.68
CA LYS A 441 -11.23 11.83 -1.22
C LYS A 441 -11.20 10.99 -2.49
N ASP A 442 -10.06 10.90 -3.18
CA ASP A 442 -9.92 10.20 -4.45
C ASP A 442 -10.17 8.69 -4.30
N ILE A 443 -10.94 8.12 -5.23
CA ILE A 443 -11.35 6.72 -5.14
C ILE A 443 -10.18 5.77 -5.42
N GLY A 444 -9.30 6.10 -6.36
CA GLY A 444 -8.09 5.32 -6.64
C GLY A 444 -7.13 5.34 -5.47
N SER A 445 -6.90 6.52 -4.86
CA SER A 445 -6.09 6.63 -3.64
C SER A 445 -6.64 5.77 -2.51
N ASN A 446 -7.95 5.85 -2.25
CA ASN A 446 -8.60 5.09 -1.19
C ASN A 446 -8.56 3.56 -1.43
N ILE A 447 -8.74 3.11 -2.68
CA ILE A 447 -8.59 1.70 -3.10
C ILE A 447 -7.19 1.15 -2.79
N ASN A 448 -6.15 1.95 -3.03
CA ASN A 448 -4.75 1.57 -2.77
C ASN A 448 -4.40 1.70 -1.28
N GLY A 449 -4.92 2.71 -0.58
CA GLY A 449 -4.71 2.90 0.86
C GLY A 449 -5.42 1.90 1.76
N ALA A 450 -6.58 1.35 1.34
CA ALA A 450 -7.44 0.53 2.20
C ALA A 450 -6.75 -0.68 2.85
N HIS A 451 -5.90 -1.38 2.10
CA HIS A 451 -5.21 -2.58 2.59
C HIS A 451 -4.04 -2.25 3.53
N LEU A 452 -3.39 -1.09 3.30
CA LEU A 452 -2.34 -0.55 4.16
C LEU A 452 -2.92 -0.09 5.50
N ALA A 453 -4.00 0.69 5.46
CA ALA A 453 -4.73 1.13 6.64
C ALA A 453 -5.34 -0.05 7.43
N TYR A 454 -5.89 -1.07 6.75
CA TYR A 454 -6.31 -2.32 7.40
C TYR A 454 -5.18 -2.96 8.20
N TRP A 455 -4.01 -3.15 7.58
CA TRP A 455 -2.89 -3.82 8.23
C TRP A 455 -2.32 -3.02 9.40
N CYS A 456 -2.11 -1.71 9.23
CA CYS A 456 -1.72 -0.80 10.30
C CYS A 456 -2.77 -0.73 11.43
N GLY A 457 -4.06 -0.86 11.11
CA GLY A 457 -5.15 -0.87 12.07
C GLY A 457 -5.14 -2.06 13.03
N GLN A 458 -4.47 -3.17 12.68
CA GLN A 458 -4.36 -4.34 13.56
C GLN A 458 -3.67 -4.01 14.90
N PHE A 459 -2.82 -2.97 14.93
CA PHE A 459 -2.08 -2.56 16.13
C PHE A 459 -2.87 -1.60 17.06
N PHE A 460 -4.01 -1.05 16.63
CA PHE A 460 -4.72 -0.01 17.38
C PHE A 460 -5.41 -0.54 18.66
N THR A 461 -4.97 -0.05 19.81
CA THR A 461 -5.56 -0.35 21.12
C THR A 461 -6.61 0.68 21.55
N GLY A 462 -6.52 1.93 21.07
CA GLY A 462 -7.48 2.99 21.41
C GLY A 462 -8.87 2.76 20.79
N ARG A 463 -9.92 2.75 21.63
CA ARG A 463 -11.29 2.44 21.21
C ARG A 463 -11.83 3.38 20.12
N GLU A 464 -11.41 4.64 20.10
CA GLU A 464 -11.79 5.64 19.10
C GLU A 464 -10.99 5.50 17.78
N GLU A 465 -9.71 5.07 17.86
CA GLU A 465 -8.91 4.68 16.68
C GLU A 465 -9.61 3.53 15.94
N GLN A 466 -10.00 2.49 16.70
CA GLN A 466 -10.75 1.35 16.21
C GLN A 466 -12.12 1.74 15.64
N ARG A 467 -12.82 2.69 16.28
CA ARG A 467 -14.14 3.16 15.82
C ARG A 467 -14.03 3.83 14.44
N LYS A 468 -13.13 4.81 14.30
CA LYS A 468 -12.91 5.54 13.04
C LYS A 468 -12.34 4.65 11.93
N MET A 469 -11.51 3.66 12.27
CA MET A 469 -11.04 2.64 11.33
C MET A 469 -12.20 1.81 10.74
N LEU A 470 -13.17 1.37 11.55
CA LEU A 470 -14.35 0.62 11.05
C LEU A 470 -15.36 1.51 10.33
N GLU A 471 -15.53 2.75 10.79
CA GLU A 471 -16.36 3.78 10.16
C GLU A 471 -15.89 4.02 8.72
N TRP A 472 -14.61 4.35 8.52
CA TRP A 472 -14.03 4.57 7.20
C TRP A 472 -14.08 3.31 6.29
N LEU A 473 -13.82 2.11 6.81
CA LEU A 473 -13.90 0.88 6.02
C LEU A 473 -15.32 0.61 5.49
N LYS A 474 -16.36 0.89 6.31
CA LYS A 474 -17.78 0.77 5.94
C LYS A 474 -18.19 1.85 4.94
N GLU A 475 -17.89 3.12 5.21
CA GLU A 475 -18.14 4.22 4.27
C GLU A 475 -17.47 3.99 2.91
N SER A 476 -16.26 3.43 2.90
CA SER A 476 -15.56 3.05 1.66
C SER A 476 -16.23 1.88 0.94
N MET A 477 -16.80 0.90 1.65
CA MET A 477 -17.63 -0.14 1.04
C MET A 477 -18.89 0.48 0.42
N GLU A 478 -19.64 1.27 1.18
CA GLU A 478 -20.91 1.87 0.72
C GLU A 478 -20.71 2.78 -0.50
N ARG A 479 -19.74 3.71 -0.42
CA ARG A 479 -19.42 4.69 -1.47
C ARG A 479 -18.81 4.08 -2.73
N VAL A 480 -17.82 3.19 -2.58
CA VAL A 480 -17.01 2.70 -3.71
C VAL A 480 -17.48 1.33 -4.20
N GLN A 481 -18.04 0.52 -3.31
CA GLN A 481 -18.22 -0.94 -3.43
C GLN A 481 -16.89 -1.69 -3.49
N TRP A 482 -15.88 -1.18 -2.78
CA TRP A 482 -14.58 -1.84 -2.60
C TRP A 482 -14.64 -2.83 -1.43
N PRO A 483 -14.25 -4.11 -1.61
CA PRO A 483 -14.45 -5.14 -0.60
C PRO A 483 -13.48 -4.99 0.59
N ASN A 484 -14.07 -4.75 1.76
CA ASN A 484 -13.44 -4.63 3.07
C ASN A 484 -14.10 -5.50 4.15
N ARG A 485 -15.10 -6.35 3.85
CA ARG A 485 -15.85 -7.12 4.86
C ARG A 485 -14.92 -8.02 5.66
N THR A 486 -14.08 -8.79 4.98
CA THR A 486 -13.09 -9.66 5.63
C THR A 486 -12.07 -8.86 6.43
N CYS A 487 -11.74 -7.61 6.03
CA CYS A 487 -10.87 -6.72 6.80
C CYS A 487 -11.55 -6.25 8.10
N ILE A 488 -12.83 -5.86 8.04
CA ILE A 488 -13.65 -5.48 9.20
C ILE A 488 -13.77 -6.66 10.18
N GLU A 489 -14.15 -7.84 9.69
CA GLU A 489 -14.35 -9.05 10.52
C GLU A 489 -13.03 -9.50 11.19
N ARG A 490 -11.89 -9.39 10.49
CA ARG A 490 -10.56 -9.66 11.05
C ARG A 490 -10.15 -8.63 12.11
N LEU A 491 -10.34 -7.33 11.86
CA LEU A 491 -10.01 -6.27 12.84
C LEU A 491 -10.85 -6.40 14.11
N GLN A 492 -12.17 -6.63 13.99
CA GLN A 492 -13.04 -6.89 15.13
C GLN A 492 -12.53 -8.07 15.97
N LYS A 493 -12.14 -9.18 15.32
CA LYS A 493 -11.55 -10.36 15.99
C LYS A 493 -10.21 -10.05 16.68
N VAL A 494 -9.28 -9.35 16.03
CA VAL A 494 -7.97 -8.97 16.59
C VAL A 494 -8.14 -8.08 17.82
N TRP A 495 -9.10 -7.15 17.81
CA TRP A 495 -9.41 -6.29 18.96
C TRP A 495 -10.37 -6.90 20.00
N GLY A 496 -10.61 -8.22 19.94
CA GLY A 496 -11.44 -8.93 20.92
C GLY A 496 -12.94 -8.60 20.91
N ARG A 497 -13.44 -7.95 19.85
CA ARG A 497 -14.89 -7.70 19.68
C ARG A 497 -15.54 -8.95 19.08
N ARG A 498 -16.61 -9.45 19.72
CA ARG A 498 -17.54 -10.39 19.05
C ARG A 498 -18.13 -9.69 17.83
N SER A 499 -18.43 -10.43 16.77
CA SER A 499 -19.11 -9.91 15.59
C SER A 499 -20.58 -9.65 15.93
N ASP A 500 -21.08 -8.47 15.57
CA ASP A 500 -22.47 -8.05 15.77
C ASP A 500 -23.45 -8.77 14.81
N LYS A 501 -23.47 -10.11 14.86
CA LYS A 501 -24.34 -10.99 14.07
C LYS A 501 -25.21 -11.84 14.99
N GLY A 502 -26.21 -11.20 15.61
CA GLY A 502 -27.39 -11.90 16.12
C GLY A 502 -27.55 -12.03 17.64
N ASP A 503 -27.23 -11.02 18.44
CA ASP A 503 -27.82 -10.89 19.79
C ASP A 503 -29.21 -10.22 19.67
N ALA A 504 -30.16 -10.99 19.17
CA ALA A 504 -31.59 -10.70 19.17
C ALA A 504 -32.41 -11.91 19.64
N ASP A 505 -31.80 -12.81 20.41
CA ASP A 505 -32.45 -13.86 21.20
C ASP A 505 -31.44 -14.52 22.16
N ARG A 506 -31.35 -14.03 23.42
CA ARG A 506 -30.94 -14.75 24.65
C ARG A 506 -30.80 -13.82 25.85
N ASP A 507 -31.82 -13.83 26.71
CA ASP A 507 -31.64 -13.52 28.13
C ASP A 507 -30.81 -14.63 28.82
N ASP A 508 -30.26 -14.29 29.98
CA ASP A 508 -29.79 -15.17 31.07
C ASP A 508 -29.01 -16.46 30.73
N ASN A 509 -27.69 -16.43 30.94
CA ASN A 509 -27.19 -16.93 32.24
C ASN A 509 -25.78 -16.41 32.62
N VAL A 510 -25.48 -16.44 33.91
CA VAL A 510 -24.21 -16.07 34.52
C VAL A 510 -23.21 -17.24 34.48
N ASN A 511 -21.96 -16.99 34.07
CA ASN A 511 -20.77 -17.55 34.72
C ASN A 511 -19.47 -16.89 34.24
N SER A 512 -18.54 -16.67 35.18
CA SER A 512 -17.23 -16.08 34.94
C SER A 512 -16.18 -17.14 34.52
N PRO A 513 -15.22 -16.81 33.63
CA PRO A 513 -14.05 -17.65 33.39
C PRO A 513 -12.94 -17.36 34.43
N PRO A 514 -12.24 -18.39 34.95
CA PRO A 514 -10.97 -18.21 35.64
C PRO A 514 -9.80 -18.06 34.64
N PHE A 515 -8.65 -17.58 35.14
CA PHE A 515 -7.39 -17.52 34.40
C PHE A 515 -6.79 -18.92 34.16
N VAL A 516 -6.33 -19.17 32.93
CA VAL A 516 -4.94 -19.58 32.61
C VAL A 516 -4.56 -18.91 31.29
#